data_AF-A0A327XW85-F1
#
_entry.id   AF-A0A327XW85-F1
#
_cell.length_a   1.000
_cell.length_b   1.000
_cell.length_c   1.000
_cell.angle_alpha   90.00
_cell.angle_beta   90.00
_cell.angle_gamma   90.00
#
_symmetry.space_group_name_H-M   'P 1'
#
loop_
_entity.id
_entity.type
_entity.pdbx_description
1 polymer ?
#
loop_
_entity_poly.entity_id
_entity_poly.type
_entity_poly.pdbx_seq_one_letter_code
_entity_poly.pdbx_strand_id
1 'polypeptide(L)'
;MTRFVTTAALTAATFAATALPAATVTFDLFGSADYFEFGGDSDLVAFDQGAVSFDYVSAGALTADFSLGYAAADATPYFGSFTLYDEGRTIAESYDLLSLGQSFGVVTADFGGLTALGDPAFGTGLSFTFAFDDFSLGDTPLSALTDGNSYAYSGYAVSEPASTVPLPAGVALLLTGLGALGLRRKRG
;
A
#
# COMPACT_ATOMS: atom_id res chain seq x y z
N MET A 1 3.71 22.00 -65.63
CA MET A 1 3.72 20.64 -65.05
C MET A 1 5.04 20.43 -64.33
N THR A 2 5.06 20.59 -63.01
CA THR A 2 6.14 20.09 -62.15
C THR A 2 5.55 19.97 -60.73
N ARG A 3 5.61 18.77 -60.19
CA ARG A 3 4.88 18.32 -59.00
C ARG A 3 5.54 18.90 -57.74
N PHE A 4 4.78 19.61 -56.90
CA PHE A 4 5.17 19.88 -55.52
C PHE A 4 4.94 18.61 -54.69
N VAL A 5 6.04 18.04 -54.22
CA VAL A 5 6.07 17.02 -53.19
C VAL A 5 5.53 17.67 -51.91
N THR A 6 4.32 17.29 -51.49
CA THR A 6 3.86 17.54 -50.13
C THR A 6 3.98 16.24 -49.36
N THR A 7 5.14 16.10 -48.72
CA THR A 7 5.38 15.18 -47.63
C THR A 7 4.42 15.54 -46.50
N ALA A 8 3.21 15.00 -46.54
CA ALA A 8 2.38 14.88 -45.35
C ALA A 8 3.05 13.78 -44.51
N ALA A 9 4.12 14.16 -43.83
CA ALA A 9 4.64 13.40 -42.71
C ALA A 9 3.45 13.24 -41.77
N LEU A 10 2.89 12.03 -41.78
CA LEU A 10 2.01 11.51 -40.78
C LEU A 10 2.87 11.39 -39.50
N THR A 11 3.22 12.53 -38.91
CA THR A 11 3.55 12.61 -37.49
C THR A 11 2.25 12.37 -36.76
N ALA A 12 1.82 11.10 -36.77
CA ALA A 12 1.16 10.51 -35.64
C ALA A 12 2.15 10.70 -34.49
N ALA A 13 2.04 11.86 -33.84
CA ALA A 13 2.62 12.08 -32.55
C ALA A 13 2.12 10.89 -31.72
N THR A 14 3.03 9.97 -31.45
CA THR A 14 2.96 9.03 -30.35
C THR A 14 2.74 9.87 -29.11
N PHE A 15 1.48 10.24 -28.86
CA PHE A 15 0.98 10.50 -27.53
C PHE A 15 1.13 9.15 -26.84
N ALA A 16 2.34 8.90 -26.35
CA ALA A 16 2.54 7.97 -25.27
C ALA A 16 1.54 8.42 -24.22
N ALA A 17 0.49 7.61 -24.03
CA ALA A 17 -0.39 7.73 -22.88
C ALA A 17 0.53 7.56 -21.67
N THR A 18 1.07 8.67 -21.17
CA THR A 18 1.81 8.69 -19.93
C THR A 18 0.78 8.42 -18.86
N ALA A 19 0.63 7.14 -18.51
CA ALA A 19 0.02 6.77 -17.25
C ALA A 19 0.70 7.61 -16.18
N LEU A 20 -0.10 8.26 -15.32
CA LEU A 20 0.44 8.93 -14.15
C LEU A 20 1.21 7.88 -13.34
N PRO A 21 2.30 8.24 -12.63
CA PRO A 21 2.94 7.30 -11.72
C PRO A 21 1.90 6.80 -10.72
N ALA A 22 1.84 5.49 -10.55
CA ALA A 22 1.01 4.87 -9.54
C ALA A 22 1.51 5.34 -8.16
N ALA A 23 0.63 5.99 -7.39
CA ALA A 23 0.97 6.40 -6.04
C ALA A 23 0.94 5.17 -5.12
N THR A 24 1.93 5.10 -4.22
CA THR A 24 1.92 4.24 -3.05
C THR A 24 1.40 5.04 -1.87
N VAL A 25 0.63 4.40 -0.98
CA VAL A 25 0.25 4.99 0.30
C VAL A 25 1.20 4.47 1.36
N THR A 26 1.76 5.39 2.14
CA THR A 26 2.64 5.05 3.28
C THR A 26 2.00 5.48 4.58
N PHE A 27 2.23 4.73 5.65
CA PHE A 27 1.78 5.12 6.97
C PHE A 27 2.70 4.57 8.07
N ASP A 28 2.96 5.42 9.05
CA ASP A 28 3.64 5.05 10.29
C ASP A 28 2.60 4.58 11.31
N LEU A 29 2.89 3.50 12.04
CA LEU A 29 2.06 2.99 13.13
C LEU A 29 2.84 3.03 14.43
N PHE A 30 2.17 3.38 15.51
CA PHE A 30 2.78 3.34 16.84
C PHE A 30 1.81 2.79 17.85
N GLY A 31 2.31 1.92 18.73
CA GLY A 31 1.57 1.49 19.90
C GLY A 31 2.06 0.17 20.45
N SER A 32 1.16 -0.75 20.75
CA SER A 32 1.48 -2.01 21.43
C SER A 32 0.71 -3.18 20.85
N ALA A 33 1.38 -4.33 20.74
CA ALA A 33 0.79 -5.58 20.32
C ALA A 33 0.80 -6.59 21.46
N ASP A 34 -0.33 -7.24 21.70
CA ASP A 34 -0.48 -8.31 22.67
C ASP A 34 -0.09 -9.65 22.04
N TYR A 35 0.71 -10.45 22.76
CA TYR A 35 1.14 -11.76 22.33
C TYR A 35 0.48 -12.87 23.14
N PHE A 36 -0.05 -13.86 22.45
CA PHE A 36 -0.68 -15.04 23.03
C PHE A 36 -0.12 -16.32 22.42
N GLU A 37 0.05 -17.36 23.23
CA GLU A 37 0.50 -18.68 22.78
C GLU A 37 -0.46 -19.78 23.25
N PHE A 38 -0.95 -20.59 22.31
CA PHE A 38 -1.89 -21.68 22.60
C PHE A 38 -1.46 -22.96 21.88
N GLY A 39 -0.94 -23.92 22.65
CA GLY A 39 -0.72 -25.27 22.13
C GLY A 39 0.35 -25.37 21.02
N GLY A 40 1.29 -24.43 20.97
CA GLY A 40 2.36 -24.36 19.95
C GLY A 40 2.06 -23.40 18.79
N ASP A 41 0.86 -22.82 18.78
CA ASP A 41 0.47 -21.73 17.90
C ASP A 41 0.57 -20.40 18.64
N SER A 42 0.87 -19.33 17.91
CA SER A 42 1.15 -18.00 18.44
C SER A 42 0.36 -16.94 17.68
N ASP A 43 -0.24 -16.02 18.43
CA ASP A 43 -0.94 -14.87 17.88
C ASP A 43 -0.31 -13.57 18.40
N LEU A 44 0.03 -12.65 17.50
CA LEU A 44 0.41 -11.28 17.82
C LEU A 44 -0.66 -10.33 17.28
N VAL A 45 -1.31 -9.58 18.16
CA VAL A 45 -2.48 -8.76 17.80
C VAL A 45 -2.34 -7.33 18.29
N ALA A 46 -2.76 -6.38 17.48
CA ALA A 46 -2.87 -4.98 17.87
C ALA A 46 -4.16 -4.39 17.30
N PHE A 47 -4.89 -3.64 18.12
CA PHE A 47 -6.18 -3.05 17.76
C PHE A 47 -6.20 -1.56 18.06
N ASP A 48 -6.88 -0.79 17.23
CA ASP A 48 -7.04 0.67 17.36
C ASP A 48 -5.70 1.42 17.47
N GLN A 49 -4.66 0.92 16.79
CA GLN A 49 -3.32 1.50 16.86
C GLN A 49 -3.26 2.78 16.05
N GLY A 50 -2.69 3.85 16.63
CA GLY A 50 -2.59 5.13 15.95
C GLY A 50 -1.74 5.03 14.69
N ALA A 51 -2.27 5.54 13.58
CA ALA A 51 -1.57 5.62 12.30
C ALA A 51 -1.42 7.07 11.84
N VAL A 52 -0.34 7.35 11.11
CA VAL A 52 -0.08 8.66 10.50
C VAL A 52 0.34 8.45 9.06
N SER A 53 -0.28 9.17 8.13
CA SER A 53 0.12 9.19 6.72
C SER A 53 0.38 10.62 6.26
N PHE A 54 1.41 10.79 5.43
CA PHE A 54 1.68 12.06 4.73
C PHE A 54 1.18 12.04 3.28
N ASP A 55 0.90 10.85 2.74
CA ASP A 55 0.53 10.64 1.33
C ASP A 55 -0.97 10.37 1.15
N TYR A 56 -1.68 9.98 2.21
CA TYR A 56 -3.14 9.83 2.26
C TYR A 56 -3.80 11.02 2.94
N VAL A 57 -4.80 11.61 2.29
CA VAL A 57 -5.59 12.71 2.86
C VAL A 57 -6.70 12.14 3.72
N SER A 58 -6.44 12.05 5.02
CA SER A 58 -7.40 11.58 6.03
C SER A 58 -8.55 12.55 6.28
N ALA A 59 -9.74 12.04 6.52
CA ALA A 59 -10.88 12.82 7.03
C ALA A 59 -10.72 13.14 8.53
N GLY A 60 -10.00 12.29 9.27
CA GLY A 60 -9.74 12.51 10.70
C GLY A 60 -8.62 11.62 11.24
N ALA A 61 -8.90 10.92 12.35
CA ALA A 61 -7.95 10.02 12.98
C ALA A 61 -7.82 8.73 12.17
N LEU A 62 -6.59 8.35 11.85
CA LEU A 62 -6.27 7.04 11.28
C LEU A 62 -5.94 6.07 12.40
N THR A 63 -6.55 4.89 12.34
CA THR A 63 -6.19 3.77 13.20
C THR A 63 -5.99 2.51 12.37
N ALA A 64 -5.22 1.56 12.88
CA ALA A 64 -5.02 0.28 12.24
C ALA A 64 -5.10 -0.87 13.23
N ASP A 65 -5.60 -1.98 12.72
CA ASP A 65 -5.59 -3.27 13.37
C ASP A 65 -4.68 -4.21 12.60
N PHE A 66 -3.94 -5.06 13.30
CA PHE A 66 -3.32 -6.22 12.68
C PHE A 66 -3.36 -7.43 13.60
N SER A 67 -3.30 -8.59 12.96
CA SER A 67 -3.12 -9.88 13.63
C SER A 67 -2.18 -10.72 12.80
N LEU A 68 -1.25 -11.41 13.46
CA LEU A 68 -0.33 -12.36 12.86
C LEU A 68 -0.44 -13.68 13.63
N GLY A 69 -0.86 -14.73 12.94
CA GLY A 69 -0.90 -16.09 13.47
C GLY A 69 0.23 -16.92 12.86
N TYR A 70 1.07 -17.51 13.69
CA TYR A 70 2.23 -18.29 13.27
C TYR A 70 2.57 -19.42 14.25
N ALA A 71 3.29 -20.44 13.78
CA ALA A 71 3.75 -21.52 14.66
C ALA A 71 4.87 -21.02 15.58
N ALA A 72 4.75 -21.23 16.90
CA ALA A 72 5.71 -20.73 17.89
C ALA A 72 7.13 -21.29 17.69
N ALA A 73 7.23 -22.51 17.16
CA ALA A 73 8.49 -23.23 17.00
C ALA A 73 9.43 -22.64 15.94
N ASP A 74 8.88 -22.07 14.87
CA ASP A 74 9.66 -21.63 13.71
C ASP A 74 9.13 -20.35 13.03
N ALA A 75 8.11 -19.71 13.60
CA ALA A 75 7.43 -18.54 13.07
C ALA A 75 6.83 -18.74 11.65
N THR A 76 6.49 -19.97 11.27
CA THR A 76 5.78 -20.23 10.02
C THR A 76 4.38 -19.59 10.09
N PRO A 77 4.03 -18.63 9.19
CA PRO A 77 2.72 -18.00 9.22
C PRO A 77 1.62 -18.96 8.76
N TYR A 78 0.47 -18.92 9.44
CA TYR A 78 -0.76 -19.61 9.01
C TYR A 78 -1.96 -18.67 8.86
N PHE A 79 -1.88 -17.48 9.43
CA PHE A 79 -2.92 -16.46 9.36
C PHE A 79 -2.30 -15.07 9.47
N GLY A 80 -2.93 -14.08 8.85
CA GLY A 80 -2.74 -12.71 9.26
C GLY A 80 -3.80 -11.81 8.67
N SER A 81 -4.05 -10.70 9.36
CA SER A 81 -4.95 -9.66 8.90
C SER A 81 -4.35 -8.30 9.12
N PHE A 82 -4.68 -7.37 8.24
CA PHE A 82 -4.38 -5.96 8.39
C PHE A 82 -5.64 -5.15 8.03
N THR A 83 -5.98 -4.14 8.81
CA THR A 83 -7.13 -3.28 8.54
C THR A 83 -6.77 -1.85 8.91
N LEU A 84 -7.01 -0.92 7.99
CA LEU A 84 -6.82 0.52 8.18
C LEU A 84 -8.18 1.20 8.22
N TYR A 85 -8.35 2.11 9.17
CA TYR A 85 -9.55 2.88 9.38
C TYR A 85 -9.28 4.38 9.28
N ASP A 86 -10.25 5.11 8.75
CA ASP A 86 -10.33 6.56 8.77
C ASP A 86 -11.65 6.97 9.43
N GLU A 87 -11.56 7.65 10.58
CA GLU A 87 -12.71 7.97 11.45
C GLU A 87 -13.57 6.74 11.79
N GLY A 88 -12.93 5.59 12.02
CA GLY A 88 -13.61 4.33 12.35
C GLY A 88 -14.31 3.65 11.18
N ARG A 89 -14.13 4.13 9.94
CA ARG A 89 -14.55 3.42 8.73
C ARG A 89 -13.37 2.68 8.12
N THR A 90 -13.55 1.41 7.79
CA THR A 90 -12.52 0.66 7.06
C THR A 90 -12.28 1.28 5.69
N ILE A 91 -11.01 1.61 5.40
CA ILE A 91 -10.59 2.15 4.11
C ILE A 91 -9.70 1.16 3.32
N ALA A 92 -8.98 0.28 4.01
CA ALA A 92 -8.20 -0.77 3.39
C ALA A 92 -8.14 -2.00 4.32
N GLU A 93 -8.29 -3.19 3.76
CA GLU A 93 -8.20 -4.44 4.54
C GLU A 93 -7.56 -5.58 3.74
N SER A 94 -6.84 -6.45 4.43
CA SER A 94 -6.31 -7.71 3.90
C SER A 94 -6.41 -8.81 4.96
N TYR A 95 -6.63 -10.03 4.50
CA TYR A 95 -6.65 -11.26 5.31
C TYR A 95 -5.71 -12.33 4.74
N ASP A 96 -4.80 -11.94 3.85
CA ASP A 96 -3.94 -12.84 3.09
C ASP A 96 -2.47 -12.53 3.41
N LEU A 97 -1.98 -13.06 4.54
CA LEU A 97 -0.58 -12.98 4.91
C LEU A 97 0.24 -13.90 4.00
N LEU A 98 1.01 -13.31 3.10
CA LEU A 98 1.83 -14.01 2.12
C LEU A 98 3.18 -14.45 2.71
N SER A 99 3.73 -13.63 3.59
CA SER A 99 5.11 -13.74 4.05
C SER A 99 5.26 -13.11 5.43
N LEU A 100 6.07 -13.77 6.28
CA LEU A 100 6.48 -13.26 7.57
C LEU A 100 7.99 -13.45 7.70
N GLY A 101 8.70 -12.35 7.84
CA GLY A 101 10.14 -12.29 8.06
C GLY A 101 10.46 -11.65 9.41
N GLN A 102 11.61 -12.00 9.98
CA GLN A 102 12.09 -11.40 11.20
C GLN A 102 13.62 -11.26 11.18
N SER A 103 14.13 -10.17 11.76
CA SER A 103 15.56 -9.89 11.86
C SER A 103 15.80 -8.72 12.83
N PHE A 104 16.74 -8.86 13.76
CA PHE A 104 17.19 -7.78 14.67
C PHE A 104 16.05 -6.96 15.32
N GLY A 105 15.10 -7.61 15.99
CA GLY A 105 13.98 -6.93 16.64
C GLY A 105 12.90 -6.39 15.68
N VAL A 106 13.09 -6.59 14.37
CA VAL A 106 12.17 -6.17 13.30
C VAL A 106 11.42 -7.39 12.78
N VAL A 107 10.13 -7.19 12.51
CA VAL A 107 9.25 -8.13 11.85
C VAL A 107 8.70 -7.47 10.60
N THR A 108 8.70 -8.21 9.49
CA THR A 108 8.12 -7.77 8.21
C THR A 108 7.02 -8.76 7.82
N ALA A 109 5.81 -8.25 7.63
CA ALA A 109 4.64 -9.01 7.20
C ALA A 109 4.17 -8.47 5.84
N ASP A 110 4.13 -9.33 4.84
CA ASP A 110 3.63 -8.97 3.51
C ASP A 110 2.23 -9.54 3.31
N PHE A 111 1.30 -8.67 2.96
CA PHE A 111 -0.10 -8.97 2.75
C PHE A 111 -0.47 -8.83 1.28
N GLY A 112 -1.23 -9.79 0.77
CA GLY A 112 -1.85 -9.78 -0.55
C GLY A 112 -3.33 -9.44 -0.48
N GLY A 113 -4.00 -9.35 -1.63
CA GLY A 113 -5.45 -9.19 -1.70
C GLY A 113 -6.01 -7.97 -0.97
N LEU A 114 -5.21 -6.90 -0.82
CA LEU A 114 -5.62 -5.67 -0.16
C LEU A 114 -6.83 -5.10 -0.90
N THR A 115 -7.93 -4.99 -0.17
CA THR A 115 -9.20 -4.47 -0.67
C THR A 115 -9.35 -3.04 -0.19
N ALA A 116 -9.31 -2.10 -1.13
CA ALA A 116 -9.53 -0.70 -0.85
C ALA A 116 -11.02 -0.38 -0.83
N LEU A 117 -11.57 -0.14 0.36
CA LEU A 117 -12.99 0.12 0.58
C LEU A 117 -13.29 1.60 0.43
N GLY A 118 -13.34 2.07 -0.82
CA GLY A 118 -13.76 3.42 -1.17
C GLY A 118 -12.63 4.40 -1.49
N ASP A 119 -11.37 3.97 -1.43
CA ASP A 119 -10.21 4.78 -1.83
C ASP A 119 -9.39 4.11 -2.95
N PRO A 120 -9.31 4.69 -4.15
CA PRO A 120 -8.48 4.16 -5.24
C PRO A 120 -6.96 4.31 -5.02
N ALA A 121 -6.50 4.90 -3.91
CA ALA A 121 -5.08 5.13 -3.66
C ALA A 121 -4.29 3.85 -3.33
N PHE A 122 -4.95 2.79 -2.88
CA PHE A 122 -4.29 1.54 -2.48
C PHE A 122 -4.18 0.54 -3.63
N GLY A 123 -3.00 -0.08 -3.77
CA GLY A 123 -2.79 -1.26 -4.61
C GLY A 123 -3.34 -2.54 -3.96
N THR A 124 -2.95 -3.68 -4.51
CA THR A 124 -3.44 -5.01 -4.09
C THR A 124 -2.62 -5.68 -3.00
N GLY A 125 -1.52 -5.07 -2.59
CA GLY A 125 -0.65 -5.60 -1.55
C GLY A 125 -0.25 -4.53 -0.55
N LEU A 126 0.29 -4.98 0.58
CA LEU A 126 0.79 -4.14 1.65
C LEU A 126 2.00 -4.83 2.28
N SER A 127 3.10 -4.12 2.43
CA SER A 127 4.21 -4.57 3.29
C SER A 127 4.18 -3.77 4.57
N PHE A 128 4.06 -4.46 5.71
CA PHE A 128 4.09 -3.88 7.05
C PHE A 128 5.36 -4.33 7.78
N THR A 129 6.21 -3.38 8.13
CA THR A 129 7.43 -3.63 8.89
C THR A 129 7.34 -2.93 10.23
N PHE A 130 7.54 -3.65 11.33
CA PHE A 130 7.57 -3.06 12.66
C PHE A 130 8.76 -3.55 13.47
N ALA A 131 9.28 -2.65 14.30
CA ALA A 131 10.35 -2.92 15.23
C ALA A 131 9.78 -2.86 16.65
N PHE A 132 10.07 -3.87 17.46
CA PHE A 132 9.79 -3.79 18.88
C PHE A 132 10.72 -2.77 19.55
N ASP A 133 10.18 -2.00 20.49
CA ASP A 133 10.97 -1.05 21.27
C ASP A 133 11.93 -1.77 22.25
N ASP A 134 11.63 -3.04 22.56
CA ASP A 134 12.49 -3.92 23.36
C ASP A 134 13.59 -4.56 22.50
N PHE A 135 14.76 -3.93 22.50
CA PHE A 135 15.95 -4.42 21.80
C PHE A 135 16.51 -5.73 22.37
N SER A 136 16.03 -6.23 23.51
CA SER A 136 16.49 -7.49 24.09
C SER A 136 15.95 -8.74 23.39
N LEU A 137 14.94 -8.59 22.52
CA LEU A 137 14.34 -9.67 21.74
C LEU A 137 15.29 -10.29 20.69
N GLY A 138 16.39 -9.60 20.35
CA GLY A 138 17.45 -10.14 19.51
C GLY A 138 17.06 -10.40 18.05
N ASP A 139 17.72 -11.38 17.42
CA ASP A 139 17.61 -11.62 15.96
C ASP A 139 16.30 -12.32 15.55
N THR A 140 15.69 -13.05 16.48
CA THR A 140 14.45 -13.82 16.29
C THR A 140 13.36 -13.33 17.26
N PRO A 141 12.86 -12.10 17.08
CA PRO A 141 11.99 -11.47 18.06
C PRO A 141 10.71 -12.25 18.34
N LEU A 142 10.11 -12.90 17.33
CA LEU A 142 8.85 -13.62 17.50
C LEU A 142 8.98 -14.84 18.42
N SER A 143 10.15 -15.47 18.44
CA SER A 143 10.46 -16.60 19.33
C SER A 143 10.88 -16.18 20.74
N ALA A 144 11.15 -14.88 20.95
CA ALA A 144 11.52 -14.32 22.25
C ALA A 144 10.32 -13.71 23.00
N LEU A 145 9.15 -13.65 22.37
CA LEU A 145 7.93 -13.18 23.00
C LEU A 145 7.47 -14.17 24.09
N THR A 146 6.81 -13.65 25.11
CA THR A 146 6.32 -14.41 26.27
C THR A 146 4.82 -14.25 26.37
N ASP A 147 4.12 -15.38 26.45
CA ASP A 147 2.65 -15.46 26.49
C ASP A 147 2.04 -14.49 27.53
N GLY A 148 0.99 -13.80 27.11
CA GLY A 148 0.23 -12.86 27.93
C GLY A 148 0.86 -11.48 28.11
N ASN A 149 1.98 -11.18 27.43
CA ASN A 149 2.62 -9.88 27.47
C ASN A 149 2.22 -8.97 26.30
N SER A 150 2.33 -7.66 26.54
CA SER A 150 2.16 -6.62 25.54
C SER A 150 3.51 -5.98 25.21
N TYR A 151 3.78 -5.78 23.93
CA TYR A 151 5.05 -5.29 23.41
C TYR A 151 4.84 -4.00 22.62
N ALA A 152 5.50 -2.93 23.05
CA ALA A 152 5.52 -1.67 22.31
C ALA A 152 6.29 -1.83 21.00
N TYR A 153 5.80 -1.18 19.94
CA TYR A 153 6.42 -1.20 18.64
C TYR A 153 6.27 0.13 17.90
N SER A 154 7.21 0.35 16.98
CA SER A 154 7.15 1.39 15.95
C SER A 154 7.12 0.71 14.58
N GLY A 155 6.13 1.05 13.76
CA GLY A 155 5.82 0.39 12.51
C GLY A 155 5.75 1.34 11.32
N TYR A 156 5.99 0.80 10.15
CA TYR A 156 5.89 1.46 8.86
C TYR A 156 5.26 0.50 7.87
N ALA A 157 4.22 0.93 7.18
CA ALA A 157 3.59 0.15 6.14
C ALA A 157 3.49 0.92 4.82
N VAL A 158 3.58 0.16 3.74
CA VAL A 158 3.58 0.66 2.36
C VAL A 158 2.66 -0.19 1.53
N SER A 159 1.67 0.46 0.90
CA SER A 159 0.83 -0.22 -0.08
C SER A 159 1.61 -0.45 -1.37
N GLU A 160 1.22 -1.49 -2.10
CA GLU A 160 1.55 -1.56 -3.52
C GLU A 160 1.00 -0.32 -4.24
N PRO A 161 1.67 0.11 -5.33
CA PRO A 161 1.16 1.17 -6.17
C PRO A 161 -0.21 0.79 -6.75
N ALA A 162 -1.19 1.70 -6.69
CA ALA A 162 -2.48 1.49 -7.34
C ALA A 162 -2.32 1.29 -8.85
N SER A 163 -3.07 0.35 -9.44
CA SER A 163 -2.98 0.10 -10.89
C SER A 163 -3.33 1.37 -11.68
N THR A 164 -2.43 1.82 -12.54
CA THR A 164 -2.67 3.01 -13.36
C THR A 164 -3.53 2.63 -14.54
N VAL A 165 -4.77 3.12 -14.55
CA VAL A 165 -5.65 2.95 -15.71
C VAL A 165 -5.06 3.79 -16.86
N PRO A 166 -4.75 3.19 -18.03
CA PRO A 166 -4.31 3.96 -19.19
C PRO A 166 -5.37 4.99 -19.54
N LEU A 167 -4.98 6.26 -19.67
CA LEU A 167 -5.88 7.31 -20.16
C LEU A 167 -6.48 6.83 -21.50
N PRO A 168 -7.82 6.80 -21.64
CA PRO A 168 -8.43 6.41 -22.90
C PRO A 168 -7.87 7.27 -24.02
N ALA A 169 -7.40 6.66 -25.11
CA ALA A 169 -6.85 7.39 -26.26
C ALA A 169 -7.81 8.49 -26.78
N GLY A 170 -9.12 8.33 -26.53
CA GLY A 170 -10.14 9.33 -26.80
C GLY A 170 -9.94 10.67 -26.09
N VAL A 171 -9.39 10.70 -24.87
CA VAL A 171 -9.10 11.94 -24.12
C VAL A 171 -7.92 12.68 -24.75
N ALA A 172 -6.88 11.95 -25.15
CA ALA A 172 -5.75 12.53 -25.90
C ALA A 172 -6.21 13.07 -27.28
N LEU A 173 -7.11 12.36 -27.96
CA LEU A 173 -7.74 12.82 -29.21
C LEU A 173 -8.64 14.06 -29.00
N LEU A 174 -9.34 14.16 -27.88
CA LEU A 174 -10.16 15.32 -27.54
C LEU A 174 -9.30 16.55 -27.25
N LEU A 175 -8.24 16.40 -26.45
CA LEU A 175 -7.32 17.49 -26.13
C LEU A 175 -6.58 18.01 -27.37
N THR A 176 -6.15 17.11 -28.25
CA THR A 176 -5.51 17.48 -29.52
C THR A 176 -6.50 18.13 -30.50
N GLY A 177 -7.72 17.61 -30.59
CA GLY A 177 -8.80 18.19 -31.40
C GLY A 177 -9.16 19.61 -30.95
N LEU A 178 -9.31 19.83 -29.64
CA LEU A 178 -9.60 21.15 -29.06
C LEU A 178 -8.43 22.14 -29.26
N GLY A 179 -7.19 21.69 -29.08
CA GLY A 179 -6.00 22.49 -29.34
C GLY A 179 -5.88 22.92 -30.80
N ALA A 180 -6.13 21.99 -31.74
CA ALA A 180 -6.12 22.28 -33.18
C ALA A 180 -7.23 23.25 -33.59
N LEU A 181 -8.42 23.13 -32.98
CA LEU A 181 -9.55 24.03 -33.23
C LEU A 181 -9.29 25.45 -32.70
N GLY A 182 -8.66 25.56 -31.53
CA GLY A 182 -8.23 26.83 -30.94
C GLY A 182 -7.19 27.57 -31.79
N LEU A 183 -6.22 26.85 -32.36
CA LEU A 183 -5.20 27.42 -33.25
C LEU A 183 -5.78 27.89 -34.58
N ARG A 184 -6.81 27.22 -35.12
CA ARG A 184 -7.51 27.66 -36.34
C ARG A 184 -8.30 28.96 -36.14
N ARG A 185 -8.90 29.17 -34.97
CA ARG A 185 -9.63 30.41 -34.65
C ARG A 185 -8.73 31.64 -34.51
N LYS A 186 -7.45 31.47 -34.17
CA LYS A 186 -6.51 32.58 -33.96
C LYS A 186 -5.81 33.07 -35.23
N ARG A 187 -5.95 32.32 -36.34
CA ARG A 187 -5.34 32.61 -37.65
C ARG A 187 -6.37 33.01 -38.73
N GLY A 188 -7.66 32.93 -38.43
CA GLY A 188 -8.76 33.37 -39.30
C GLY A 188 -9.20 34.79 -38.97
#